data_AF-A0A8D8A3Q3-F1
#
_entry.id   AF-A0A8D8A3Q3-F1
#
_cell.length_a   1.000
_cell.length_b   1.000
_cell.length_c   1.000
_cell.angle_alpha   90.00
_cell.angle_beta   90.00
_cell.angle_gamma   90.00
#
_symmetry.space_group_name_H-M   'P 1'
#
loop_
_entity.id
_entity.type
_entity.pdbx_description
1 polymer ?
#
loop_
_entity_poly.entity_id
_entity_poly.type
_entity_poly.pdbx_seq_one_letter_code
_entity_poly.pdbx_strand_id
1 'polypeptide(L)'
;MASFTTPRALYDVELGSATRATKNQRTIAELESALDKYRNILREHKLTLQPHVILINSANRQYLIYLDQGRYFSVNGLLEAIDGVIKLSMVLNSAYTPDAKPTWTFFQKYCYNINTSSDHNYTCLNTLLAYVKEQ
;
A
#
# COMPACT_ATOMS: atom_id res chain seq x y z
N MET A 1 -4.66 1.87 31.04
CA MET A 1 -4.10 0.62 30.48
C MET A 1 -5.03 0.17 29.35
N ALA A 2 -4.75 0.59 28.12
CA ALA A 2 -5.54 0.17 26.96
C ALA A 2 -4.88 -1.08 26.37
N SER A 3 -5.60 -2.21 26.41
CA SER A 3 -5.22 -3.45 25.76
C SER A 3 -5.31 -3.26 24.24
N PHE A 4 -4.16 -3.25 23.57
CA PHE A 4 -4.09 -3.33 22.12
C PHE A 4 -4.35 -4.78 21.70
N THR A 5 -5.59 -5.05 21.31
CA THR A 5 -5.98 -6.30 20.65
C THR A 5 -5.27 -6.35 19.30
N THR A 6 -4.24 -7.18 19.18
CA THR A 6 -3.44 -7.40 17.97
C THR A 6 -4.34 -7.87 16.81
N PRO A 7 -4.29 -7.27 15.61
CA PRO A 7 -5.04 -7.78 14.48
C PRO A 7 -4.46 -9.11 14.01
N ARG A 8 -5.34 -10.11 13.98
CA ARG A 8 -5.18 -11.47 13.51
C ARG A 8 -4.89 -11.50 11.99
N ALA A 9 -3.63 -11.48 11.59
CA ALA A 9 -3.19 -11.91 10.25
C ALA A 9 -1.67 -12.17 10.20
N LEU A 10 -1.23 -13.26 10.83
CA LEU A 10 -0.05 -14.01 10.41
C LEU A 10 -0.58 -15.27 9.76
N TYR A 11 -0.93 -15.19 8.47
CA TYR A 11 -1.27 -16.38 7.71
C TYR A 11 0.01 -16.86 7.03
N ASP A 12 0.55 -17.98 7.50
CA ASP A 12 1.33 -18.87 6.64
C ASP A 12 0.39 -19.31 5.52
N VAL A 13 0.72 -18.92 4.30
CA VAL A 13 -0.04 -19.33 3.12
C VAL A 13 0.35 -20.77 2.78
N GLU A 14 -0.36 -21.74 3.37
CA GLU A 14 -0.46 -23.07 2.78
C GLU A 14 -1.42 -22.98 1.57
N LEU A 15 -0.87 -22.86 0.37
CA LEU A 15 -1.64 -22.90 -0.87
C LEU A 15 -1.60 -24.31 -1.46
N GLY A 16 -2.81 -24.88 -1.52
CA GLY A 16 -3.11 -26.23 -1.94
C GLY A 16 -2.52 -26.64 -3.29
N SER A 17 -2.28 -27.95 -3.35
CA SER A 17 -1.82 -28.72 -4.48
C SER A 17 -2.54 -28.39 -5.79
N ALA A 18 -1.73 -28.04 -6.78
CA ALA A 18 -1.89 -28.23 -8.22
C ALA A 18 -3.29 -28.58 -8.74
N THR A 19 -3.94 -27.67 -9.49
CA THR A 19 -4.72 -28.07 -10.67
C THR A 19 -4.91 -26.94 -11.71
N ARG A 20 -4.53 -27.23 -12.96
CA ARG A 20 -4.96 -26.66 -14.25
C ARG A 20 -4.71 -25.16 -14.56
N ALA A 21 -3.56 -24.93 -15.19
CA ALA A 21 -3.29 -24.04 -16.33
C ALA A 21 -4.30 -22.93 -16.67
N THR A 22 -3.99 -21.71 -16.21
CA THR A 22 -4.25 -20.46 -16.95
C THR A 22 -2.95 -19.67 -17.01
N LYS A 23 -2.61 -19.17 -18.21
CA LYS A 23 -1.28 -18.71 -18.68
C LYS A 23 -0.70 -17.46 -17.97
N ASN A 24 -1.17 -17.07 -16.78
CA ASN A 24 -0.76 -15.83 -16.14
C ASN A 24 -0.87 -15.83 -14.60
N GLN A 25 -0.54 -16.95 -13.96
CA GLN A 25 -0.27 -16.97 -12.52
C GLN A 25 1.24 -17.04 -12.33
N ARG A 26 1.84 -15.94 -11.85
CA ARG A 26 3.25 -15.95 -11.43
C ARG A 26 3.37 -16.81 -10.18
N THR A 27 4.30 -17.75 -10.18
CA THR A 27 4.58 -18.59 -9.01
C THR A 27 5.13 -17.73 -7.87
N ILE A 28 4.92 -18.14 -6.62
CA ILE A 28 5.42 -17.42 -5.43
C ILE A 28 6.93 -17.17 -5.53
N ALA A 29 7.69 -18.14 -6.04
CA ALA A 29 9.14 -18.00 -6.27
C ALA A 29 9.50 -16.89 -7.28
N GLU A 30 8.69 -16.69 -8.32
CA GLU A 30 8.89 -15.61 -9.29
C GLU A 30 8.56 -14.25 -8.69
N LEU A 31 7.54 -14.19 -7.82
CA LEU A 31 7.18 -12.99 -7.08
C LEU A 31 8.32 -12.59 -6.13
N GLU A 32 8.83 -13.51 -5.32
CA GLU A 32 9.94 -13.27 -4.42
C GLU A 32 11.19 -12.81 -5.18
N SER A 33 11.51 -13.45 -6.31
CA SER A 33 12.63 -13.03 -7.16
C SER A 33 12.45 -11.61 -7.72
N ALA A 34 11.24 -11.24 -8.12
CA ALA A 34 10.93 -9.89 -8.58
C ALA A 34 11.02 -8.86 -7.44
N LEU A 35 10.54 -9.20 -6.25
CA LEU A 35 10.62 -8.37 -5.05
C LEU A 35 12.06 -8.16 -4.60
N ASP A 36 12.91 -9.19 -4.67
CA ASP A 36 14.33 -9.08 -4.35
C ASP A 36 15.08 -8.18 -5.32
N LYS A 37 14.79 -8.28 -6.63
CA LYS A 37 15.33 -7.34 -7.63
C LYS A 37 14.91 -5.90 -7.31
N TYR A 38 13.64 -5.69 -6.99
CA TYR A 38 13.12 -4.36 -6.64
C TYR A 38 13.78 -3.80 -5.37
N ARG A 39 13.94 -4.61 -4.33
CA ARG A 39 14.66 -4.24 -3.10
C ARG A 39 16.11 -3.87 -3.36
N ASN A 40 16.80 -4.60 -4.24
CA ASN A 40 18.19 -4.30 -4.58
C ASN A 40 18.31 -2.93 -5.25
N ILE A 41 17.43 -2.62 -6.21
CA ILE A 41 17.37 -1.28 -6.84
C ILE A 41 17.14 -0.20 -5.78
N LEU A 42 16.17 -0.39 -4.88
CA LEU A 42 15.90 0.58 -3.82
C LEU A 42 17.10 0.78 -2.89
N ARG A 43 17.81 -0.30 -2.54
CA ARG A 43 19.04 -0.24 -1.72
C ARG A 43 20.16 0.51 -2.42
N GLU A 44 20.38 0.24 -3.70
CA GLU A 44 21.39 0.94 -4.53
C GLU A 44 21.13 2.45 -4.55
N HIS A 45 19.86 2.86 -4.59
CA HIS A 45 19.45 4.25 -4.61
C HIS A 45 19.18 4.86 -3.22
N LYS A 46 19.43 4.12 -2.12
CA LYS A 46 19.14 4.54 -0.73
C LYS A 46 17.69 4.99 -0.52
N LEU A 47 16.76 4.35 -1.24
CA LEU A 47 15.33 4.60 -1.15
C LEU A 47 14.69 3.65 -0.14
N THR A 48 13.66 4.12 0.55
CA THR A 48 12.87 3.29 1.47
C THR A 48 11.81 2.53 0.67
N LEU A 49 11.66 1.23 0.96
CA LEU A 49 10.57 0.44 0.41
C LEU A 49 9.24 0.94 0.96
N GLN A 50 8.36 1.39 0.09
CA GLN A 50 7.02 1.82 0.45
C GLN A 50 6.01 0.67 0.35
N PRO A 51 4.96 0.68 1.17
CA PRO A 51 3.85 -0.23 1.02
C PRO A 51 3.26 -0.14 -0.39
N HIS A 52 3.00 -1.27 -1.05
CA HIS A 52 2.43 -1.26 -2.39
C HIS A 52 1.51 -2.46 -2.63
N VAL A 53 0.59 -2.27 -3.59
CA VAL A 53 -0.41 -3.29 -3.96
C VAL A 53 0.19 -4.23 -4.99
N ILE A 54 0.04 -5.54 -4.75
CA ILE A 54 0.39 -6.61 -5.67
C ILE A 54 -0.90 -7.35 -6.04
N LEU A 55 -1.21 -7.42 -7.34
CA LEU A 55 -2.32 -8.24 -7.83
C LEU A 55 -1.86 -9.69 -7.92
N ILE A 56 -2.46 -10.58 -7.13
CA ILE A 56 -2.17 -12.03 -7.21
C ILE A 56 -3.02 -12.69 -8.29
N ASN A 57 -4.32 -12.39 -8.28
CA ASN A 57 -5.30 -13.07 -9.11
C ASN A 57 -6.34 -12.07 -9.62
N SER A 58 -6.30 -11.81 -10.92
CA SER A 58 -7.22 -10.90 -11.59
C SER A 58 -8.66 -11.40 -11.61
N ALA A 59 -8.87 -12.71 -11.72
CA ALA A 59 -10.20 -13.31 -11.78
C ALA A 59 -10.94 -13.18 -10.43
N ASN A 60 -10.21 -13.41 -9.34
CA ASN A 60 -10.78 -13.37 -7.99
C ASN A 60 -10.60 -12.01 -7.29
N ARG A 61 -10.03 -11.01 -7.98
CA ARG A 61 -9.73 -9.68 -7.42
C ARG A 61 -8.99 -9.77 -6.08
N GLN A 62 -8.00 -10.67 -6.00
CA GLN A 62 -7.18 -10.87 -4.81
C GLN A 62 -5.92 -10.05 -4.91
N TYR A 63 -5.69 -9.24 -3.87
CA TYR A 63 -4.56 -8.33 -3.78
C TYR A 63 -3.78 -8.59 -2.49
N LEU A 64 -2.48 -8.34 -2.54
CA LEU A 64 -1.63 -8.21 -1.36
C LEU A 64 -1.22 -6.76 -1.19
N ILE A 65 -1.23 -6.30 0.05
CA ILE A 65 -0.53 -5.09 0.44
C ILE A 65 0.80 -5.54 1.02
N TYR A 66 1.88 -5.32 0.27
CA TYR A 66 3.22 -5.72 0.66
C TYR A 66 3.90 -4.60 1.43
N LEU A 67 4.57 -4.95 2.54
CA LEU A 67 5.25 -4.01 3.43
C LEU A 67 6.78 -4.09 3.26
N ASP A 68 7.38 -5.13 3.82
CA ASP A 68 8.80 -5.49 3.68
C ASP A 68 9.03 -6.87 4.33
N GLN A 69 10.15 -7.51 4.05
CA GLN A 69 10.61 -8.76 4.69
C GLN A 69 9.56 -9.88 4.74
N GLY A 70 8.78 -10.04 3.66
CA GLY A 70 7.75 -11.07 3.57
C GLY A 70 6.48 -10.75 4.36
N ARG A 71 6.34 -9.55 4.91
CA ARG A 71 5.11 -9.10 5.58
C ARG A 71 4.13 -8.57 4.54
N TYR A 72 2.93 -9.12 4.52
CA TYR A 72 1.85 -8.69 3.65
C TYR A 72 0.48 -8.85 4.30
N PHE A 73 -0.49 -8.08 3.81
CA PHE A 73 -1.91 -8.25 4.11
C PHE A 73 -2.66 -8.68 2.85
N SER A 74 -3.52 -9.70 2.95
CA SER A 74 -4.40 -10.08 1.85
C SER A 74 -5.75 -9.38 1.95
N VAL A 75 -6.23 -8.86 0.83
CA VAL A 75 -7.50 -8.13 0.73
C VAL A 75 -8.24 -8.50 -0.55
N ASN A 76 -9.57 -8.40 -0.52
CA ASN A 76 -10.47 -8.84 -1.59
C ASN A 76 -11.15 -7.64 -2.25
N GLY A 77 -10.34 -6.73 -2.77
CA GLY A 77 -10.82 -5.55 -3.48
C GLY A 77 -9.71 -4.55 -3.74
N LEU A 78 -9.74 -3.95 -4.93
CA LEU A 78 -8.75 -2.93 -5.30
C LEU A 78 -8.82 -1.72 -4.37
N LEU A 79 -10.03 -1.25 -4.06
CA LEU A 79 -10.22 -0.10 -3.18
C LEU A 79 -9.71 -0.36 -1.77
N GLU A 80 -9.96 -1.56 -1.23
CA GLU A 80 -9.45 -1.98 0.07
C GLU A 80 -7.91 -2.06 0.08
N ALA A 81 -7.31 -2.55 -1.02
CA ALA A 81 -5.86 -2.59 -1.18
C ALA A 81 -5.23 -1.19 -1.22
N ILE A 82 -5.82 -0.28 -1.99
CA ILE A 82 -5.38 1.11 -2.10
C ILE A 82 -5.52 1.81 -0.75
N ASP A 83 -6.69 1.72 -0.11
CA ASP A 83 -6.95 2.29 1.21
C ASP A 83 -5.96 1.77 2.27
N GLY A 84 -5.70 0.46 2.26
CA GLY A 84 -4.73 -0.15 3.17
C GLY A 84 -3.29 0.33 2.95
N VAL A 85 -2.84 0.45 1.69
CA VAL A 85 -1.53 1.06 1.37
C VAL A 85 -1.47 2.50 1.89
N ILE A 86 -2.55 3.25 1.70
CA ILE A 86 -2.61 4.65 2.11
C ILE A 86 -2.43 4.77 3.63
N LYS A 87 -3.23 4.01 4.38
CA LYS A 87 -3.18 3.94 5.85
C LYS A 87 -1.81 3.47 6.35
N LEU A 88 -1.27 2.40 5.78
CA LEU A 88 0.02 1.86 6.21
C LEU A 88 1.16 2.85 5.99
N SER A 89 1.14 3.56 4.87
CA SER A 89 2.17 4.58 4.61
C SER A 89 2.09 5.74 5.60
N MET A 90 0.88 6.15 6.02
CA MET A 90 0.69 7.15 7.08
C MET A 90 1.19 6.64 8.44
N VAL A 91 0.83 5.41 8.83
CA VAL A 91 1.23 4.81 10.11
C VAL A 91 2.75 4.61 10.20
N LEU A 92 3.38 4.20 9.10
CA LEU A 92 4.82 3.99 9.02
C LEU A 92 5.60 5.29 8.82
N ASN A 93 4.92 6.44 8.75
CA ASN A 93 5.51 7.75 8.44
C ASN A 93 6.43 7.67 7.21
N SER A 94 5.98 6.95 6.18
CA SER A 94 6.77 6.72 4.98
C SER A 94 6.97 8.03 4.24
N ALA A 95 8.22 8.40 3.97
CA ALA A 95 8.55 9.62 3.25
C ALA A 95 8.11 9.50 1.78
N TYR A 96 7.11 10.27 1.40
CA TYR A 96 6.65 10.35 0.00
C TYR A 96 7.63 11.13 -0.86
N THR A 97 7.65 10.82 -2.16
CA THR A 97 8.42 11.61 -3.12
C THR A 97 7.95 13.07 -3.09
N PRO A 98 8.85 14.05 -3.31
CA PRO A 98 8.49 15.47 -3.26
C PRO A 98 7.26 15.82 -4.10
N ASP A 99 7.16 15.22 -5.30
CA ASP A 99 6.06 15.46 -6.25
C ASP A 99 4.73 14.88 -5.78
N ALA A 100 4.76 13.83 -4.95
CA ALA A 100 3.55 13.18 -4.43
C ALA A 100 3.04 13.83 -3.13
N LYS A 101 3.80 14.75 -2.51
CA LYS A 101 3.41 15.39 -1.24
C LYS A 101 2.05 16.10 -1.29
N PRO A 102 1.68 16.87 -2.33
CA PRO A 102 0.36 17.50 -2.41
C PRO A 102 -0.77 16.47 -2.45
N THR A 103 -0.60 15.39 -3.24
CA THR A 103 -1.57 14.30 -3.36
C THR A 103 -1.74 13.55 -2.03
N TRP A 104 -0.65 13.32 -1.31
CA TRP A 104 -0.72 12.70 0.01
C TRP A 104 -1.40 13.57 1.04
N THR A 105 -1.10 14.86 1.02
CA THR A 105 -1.76 15.84 1.89
C THR A 105 -3.26 15.92 1.57
N PHE A 106 -3.65 15.75 0.30
CA PHE A 106 -5.05 15.61 -0.12
C PHE A 106 -5.71 14.40 0.54
N PHE A 107 -5.17 13.20 0.35
CA PHE A 107 -5.75 12.00 0.94
C PHE A 107 -5.86 12.11 2.46
N GLN A 108 -4.79 12.56 3.12
CA GLN A 108 -4.74 12.75 4.55
C GLN A 108 -5.86 13.68 5.05
N LYS A 109 -6.00 14.88 4.47
CA LYS A 109 -6.97 15.89 4.92
C LYS A 109 -8.40 15.59 4.48
N TYR A 110 -8.59 15.18 3.22
CA TYR A 110 -9.91 15.01 2.63
C TYR A 110 -10.51 13.65 2.92
N CYS A 111 -9.77 12.56 2.66
CA CYS A 111 -10.31 11.21 2.79
C CYS A 111 -10.29 10.71 4.24
N TYR A 112 -9.25 11.05 5.02
CA TYR A 112 -9.08 10.54 6.38
C TYR A 112 -9.27 11.59 7.48
N ASN A 113 -9.47 12.86 7.11
CA ASN A 113 -9.62 13.98 8.06
C ASN A 113 -8.47 14.07 9.09
N ILE A 114 -7.25 13.70 8.68
CA ILE A 114 -6.04 13.77 9.49
C ILE A 114 -5.34 15.10 9.20
N ASN A 115 -5.00 15.84 10.26
CA ASN A 115 -4.22 17.08 10.17
C ASN A 115 -2.98 16.93 11.06
N THR A 116 -1.82 17.28 10.53
CA THR A 116 -0.55 17.21 11.26
C THR A 116 0.13 18.57 11.30
N SER A 117 1.00 18.79 12.29
CA SER A 117 1.77 20.05 12.41
C SER A 117 2.81 20.24 11.31
N SER A 118 3.16 19.17 10.58
CA SER A 118 4.09 19.18 9.45
C SER A 118 3.37 19.34 8.10
N ASP A 119 2.05 19.49 8.09
CA ASP A 119 1.26 19.68 6.89
C ASP A 119 1.70 20.95 6.15
N HIS A 120 2.14 20.77 4.92
CA HIS A 120 2.49 21.88 4.06
C HIS A 120 1.23 22.48 3.43
N ASN A 121 1.19 23.80 3.33
CA ASN A 121 0.13 24.52 2.62
C ASN A 121 0.49 24.60 1.14
N TYR A 122 -0.22 23.84 0.33
CA TYR A 122 -0.11 23.88 -1.12
C TYR A 122 -1.30 24.66 -1.70
N THR A 123 -1.03 25.75 -2.42
CA THR A 123 -2.09 26.57 -3.03
C THR A 123 -3.00 25.77 -3.96
N CYS A 124 -2.41 24.92 -4.81
CA CYS A 124 -3.16 24.04 -5.71
C CYS A 124 -4.07 23.07 -4.95
N LEU A 125 -3.60 22.56 -3.79
CA LEU A 125 -4.38 21.66 -2.95
C LEU A 125 -5.56 22.39 -2.30
N ASN A 126 -5.35 23.60 -1.80
CA ASN A 126 -6.41 24.38 -1.17
C ASN A 126 -7.53 24.70 -2.17
N THR A 127 -7.19 25.06 -3.41
CA THR A 127 -8.17 25.25 -4.49
C THR A 127 -8.95 23.97 -4.79
N LEU A 128 -8.27 22.82 -4.87
CA LEU A 128 -8.92 21.53 -5.09
C LEU A 128 -9.85 21.16 -3.93
N LEU A 129 -9.40 21.35 -2.69
CA LEU A 129 -10.20 21.05 -1.49
C LEU A 129 -11.45 21.93 -1.40
N ALA A 130 -11.37 23.20 -1.80
CA ALA A 130 -12.52 24.08 -1.87
C ALA A 130 -13.53 23.58 -2.92
N TYR A 131 -13.07 23.31 -4.14
CA TYR A 131 -13.91 22.82 -5.23
C TYR A 131 -14.65 21.52 -4.88
N VAL A 132 -13.97 20.56 -4.27
CA VAL A 132 -14.56 19.25 -3.93
C VAL A 132 -15.55 19.36 -2.76
N LYS A 133 -15.38 20.32 -1.84
CA LYS A 133 -16.31 20.54 -0.72
C LYS A 133 -17.61 21.24 -1.11
N GLU A 134 -17.64 21.90 -2.27
CA GLU A 134 -18.81 22.61 -2.80
C GLU A 134 -19.74 21.70 -3.63
N GLN A 135 -19.34 20.46 -3.90
CA GLN A 135 -20.13 19.41 -4.58
C GLN A 135 -20.93 18.59 -3.58
#